data_AF-A0A661DHS1-F1
#
_entry.id   AF-A0A661DHS1-F1
#
_cell.length_a   1.000
_cell.length_b   1.000
_cell.length_c   1.000
_cell.angle_alpha   90.00
_cell.angle_beta   90.00
_cell.angle_gamma   90.00
#
_symmetry.space_group_name_H-M   'P 1'
#
loop_
_entity.id
_entity.type
_entity.pdbx_description
1 polymer ?
#
loop_
_entity_poly.entity_id
_entity_poly.type
_entity_poly.pdbx_seq_one_letter_code
_entity_poly.pdbx_strand_id
1 'polypeptide(L)'
;NEDPGPNEVVDAYFKAKASVHKLAGYVEDWVDIPLGDYRGMQWMIIGSDDGGTCVYGDELSVKSCGGGECYSASIYTQRFLPKWVYRSPSHVLICIDTQIDGNKFLGVFDTDKEVHDEDIKASFGGWM
;
A
#
# COMPACT_ATOMS: atom_id res chain seq x y z
N ASN A 1 -15.49 -11.75 -31.42
CA ASN A 1 -14.85 -10.66 -30.67
C ASN A 1 -13.38 -10.98 -30.66
N GLU A 2 -12.60 -10.24 -31.45
CA GLU A 2 -11.14 -10.36 -31.40
C GLU A 2 -10.66 -9.72 -30.10
N ASP A 3 -9.69 -10.34 -29.45
CA ASP A 3 -9.06 -9.77 -28.27
C ASP A 3 -8.34 -8.47 -28.66
N PRO A 4 -8.33 -7.45 -27.78
CA PRO A 4 -7.69 -6.17 -28.07
C PRO A 4 -6.20 -6.38 -28.38
N GLY A 5 -5.70 -5.60 -29.33
CA GLY A 5 -4.28 -5.62 -29.68
C GLY A 5 -3.40 -5.15 -28.50
N PRO A 6 -2.11 -5.53 -28.46
CA PRO A 6 -1.23 -5.19 -27.34
C PRO A 6 -1.14 -3.68 -27.04
N ASN A 7 -1.21 -2.83 -28.07
CA ASN A 7 -1.18 -1.38 -27.88
C ASN A 7 -2.41 -0.86 -27.11
N GLU A 8 -3.60 -1.39 -27.42
CA GLU A 8 -4.84 -0.98 -26.75
C GLU A 8 -4.83 -1.38 -25.28
N VAL A 9 -4.28 -2.56 -24.97
CA VAL A 9 -4.11 -3.04 -23.59
C VAL A 9 -3.15 -2.16 -22.81
N VAL A 10 -2.01 -1.79 -23.42
CA VAL A 10 -1.00 -0.93 -22.80
C VAL A 10 -1.55 0.48 -22.54
N ASP A 11 -2.26 1.06 -23.51
CA ASP A 11 -2.89 2.37 -23.36
C ASP A 11 -3.95 2.36 -22.25
N ALA A 12 -4.76 1.29 -22.20
CA ALA A 12 -5.75 1.11 -21.14
C ALA A 12 -5.10 1.01 -19.75
N TYR A 13 -3.98 0.29 -19.64
CA TYR A 13 -3.22 0.17 -18.40
C TYR A 13 -2.70 1.53 -17.91
N PHE A 14 -1.99 2.30 -18.77
CA PHE A 14 -1.45 3.60 -18.36
C PHE A 14 -2.55 4.62 -18.01
N LYS A 15 -3.67 4.57 -18.73
CA LYS A 15 -4.85 5.40 -18.42
C LYS A 15 -5.47 5.04 -17.07
N ALA A 16 -5.58 3.75 -16.76
CA ALA A 16 -6.10 3.27 -15.48
C ALA A 16 -5.18 3.66 -14.33
N LYS A 17 -3.87 3.43 -14.47
CA LYS A 17 -2.84 3.82 -13.49
C LYS A 17 -2.90 5.32 -13.20
N ALA A 18 -2.92 6.16 -14.24
CA ALA A 18 -3.02 7.62 -14.09
C ALA A 18 -4.31 8.05 -13.38
N SER A 19 -5.42 7.34 -13.61
CA SER A 19 -6.69 7.62 -12.94
C SER A 19 -6.62 7.31 -11.45
N VAL A 20 -6.01 6.19 -11.06
CA VAL A 20 -5.79 5.83 -9.65
C VAL A 20 -4.92 6.88 -8.96
N HIS A 21 -3.80 7.27 -9.59
CA HIS A 21 -2.91 8.30 -9.06
C HIS A 21 -3.67 9.62 -8.81
N LYS A 22 -4.44 10.06 -9.80
CA LYS A 22 -5.23 11.30 -9.71
C LYS A 22 -6.26 11.26 -8.57
N LEU A 23 -6.96 10.14 -8.40
CA LEU A 23 -7.97 9.98 -7.34
C LEU A 23 -7.36 10.04 -5.94
N ALA A 24 -6.17 9.48 -5.77
CA ALA A 24 -5.44 9.51 -4.50
C ALA A 24 -4.65 10.82 -4.28
N GLY A 25 -4.48 11.65 -5.31
CA GLY A 25 -3.60 12.82 -5.26
C GLY A 25 -2.11 12.46 -5.29
N TYR A 26 -1.75 11.27 -5.77
CA TYR A 26 -0.38 10.85 -5.99
C TYR A 26 0.19 11.51 -7.25
N VAL A 27 1.41 12.04 -7.13
CA VAL A 27 2.16 12.60 -8.25
C VAL A 27 3.43 11.78 -8.41
N GLU A 28 3.53 11.10 -9.55
CA GLU A 28 4.74 10.37 -9.92
C GLU A 28 5.89 11.37 -10.16
N ASP A 29 7.09 11.04 -9.68
CA ASP A 29 8.30 11.83 -9.87
C ASP A 29 9.42 10.92 -10.42
N TRP A 30 10.63 10.96 -9.84
CA TRP A 30 11.84 10.30 -10.35
C TRP A 30 11.74 8.78 -10.55
N VAL A 31 10.83 8.09 -9.87
CA VAL A 31 10.70 6.62 -9.90
C VAL A 31 9.26 6.23 -10.19
N ASP A 32 9.09 5.33 -11.17
CA ASP A 32 7.83 4.62 -11.37
C ASP A 32 7.70 3.50 -10.31
N ILE A 33 6.69 3.62 -9.45
CA ILE A 33 6.34 2.61 -8.46
C ILE A 33 5.08 1.87 -8.94
N PRO A 34 5.15 0.56 -9.21
CA PRO A 34 4.01 -0.20 -9.71
C PRO A 34 2.89 -0.28 -8.66
N LEU A 35 1.64 -0.32 -9.12
CA LEU A 35 0.48 -0.54 -8.26
C LEU A 35 0.47 -1.98 -7.74
N GLY A 36 0.15 -2.15 -6.46
CA GLY A 36 -0.18 -3.45 -5.86
C GLY A 36 -1.61 -3.45 -5.36
N ASP A 37 -2.39 -4.48 -5.67
CA ASP A 37 -3.79 -4.58 -5.23
C ASP A 37 -3.88 -5.25 -3.86
N TYR A 38 -4.23 -4.47 -2.84
CA TYR A 38 -4.43 -4.92 -1.46
C TYR A 38 -5.82 -4.53 -0.93
N ARG A 39 -6.76 -4.17 -1.82
CA ARG A 39 -8.10 -3.67 -1.44
C ARG A 39 -8.94 -4.69 -0.68
N GLY A 40 -8.62 -5.98 -0.79
CA GLY A 40 -9.27 -7.04 -0.03
C GLY A 40 -8.84 -7.12 1.44
N MET A 41 -7.65 -6.61 1.76
CA MET A 41 -6.96 -6.85 3.03
C MET A 41 -7.29 -5.79 4.07
N GLN A 42 -7.34 -6.22 5.33
CA GLN A 42 -7.24 -5.33 6.48
C GLN A 42 -5.82 -4.79 6.56
N TRP A 43 -5.68 -3.53 6.97
CA TRP A 43 -4.38 -2.87 7.01
C TRP A 43 -4.29 -1.88 8.17
N MET A 44 -3.07 -1.59 8.61
CA MET A 44 -2.79 -0.55 9.59
C MET A 44 -1.37 0.00 9.42
N ILE A 45 -1.14 1.21 9.93
CA ILE A 45 0.20 1.78 10.04
C ILE A 45 0.66 1.73 11.49
N ILE A 46 1.86 1.18 11.67
CA ILE A 46 2.62 1.23 12.92
C ILE A 46 3.66 2.33 12.77
N GLY A 47 3.58 3.34 13.63
CA GLY A 47 4.32 4.61 13.48
C GLY A 47 3.38 5.71 12.99
N SER A 48 3.78 6.43 11.94
CA SER A 48 2.99 7.51 11.36
C SER A 48 2.97 7.46 9.82
N ASP A 49 2.12 8.30 9.22
CA ASP A 49 2.09 8.49 7.77
C ASP A 49 3.42 9.04 7.20
N ASP A 50 4.27 9.63 8.07
CA ASP A 50 5.59 10.17 7.71
C ASP A 50 6.72 9.14 7.80
N GLY A 51 6.40 7.92 8.21
CA GLY A 51 7.37 6.85 8.38
C GLY A 51 6.88 5.79 9.36
N GLY A 52 7.19 4.53 9.05
CA GLY A 52 6.73 3.41 9.84
C GLY A 52 6.63 2.14 9.03
N THR A 53 5.75 1.26 9.48
CA THR A 53 5.50 -0.05 8.87
C THR A 53 4.02 -0.18 8.56
N CYS A 54 3.71 -0.51 7.31
CA CYS A 54 2.38 -0.94 6.91
C CYS A 54 2.25 -2.43 7.20
N VAL A 55 1.28 -2.81 8.02
CA VAL A 55 0.93 -4.20 8.31
C VAL A 55 -0.41 -4.50 7.65
N TYR A 56 -0.51 -5.62 6.95
CA TYR A 56 -1.70 -5.98 6.19
C TYR A 56 -1.89 -7.49 6.10
N GLY A 57 -3.15 -7.92 5.94
CA GLY A 57 -3.53 -9.33 5.81
C GLY A 57 -5.03 -9.50 5.68
N ASP A 58 -5.50 -10.74 5.52
CA ASP A 58 -6.94 -11.01 5.40
C ASP A 58 -7.71 -10.64 6.68
N GLU A 59 -7.10 -10.93 7.84
CA GLU A 59 -7.60 -10.56 9.16
C GLU A 59 -6.43 -10.13 10.07
N LEU A 60 -6.48 -8.90 10.57
CA LEU A 60 -5.54 -8.38 11.55
C LEU A 60 -6.08 -8.65 12.96
N SER A 61 -5.33 -9.47 13.70
CA SER A 61 -5.55 -9.74 15.11
C SER A 61 -4.21 -10.02 15.78
N VAL A 62 -4.12 -9.91 17.10
CA VAL A 62 -2.88 -10.27 17.83
C VAL A 62 -2.44 -11.71 17.51
N LYS A 63 -3.40 -12.62 17.33
CA LYS A 63 -3.14 -14.02 17.01
C LYS A 63 -2.60 -14.20 15.59
N SER A 64 -3.27 -13.62 14.58
CA SER A 64 -2.84 -13.75 13.18
C SER A 64 -1.49 -13.07 12.96
N CYS A 65 -1.28 -11.91 13.58
CA CYS A 65 0.00 -11.21 13.53
C CYS A 65 1.14 -11.99 14.21
N GLY A 66 0.89 -12.57 15.39
CA GLY A 66 1.88 -13.42 16.08
C GLY A 66 2.12 -14.79 15.41
N GLY A 67 1.17 -15.25 14.59
CA GLY A 67 1.20 -16.54 13.90
C GLY A 67 1.84 -16.50 12.51
N GLY A 68 2.27 -15.34 12.03
CA GLY A 68 2.84 -15.17 10.67
C GLY A 68 1.80 -15.14 9.55
N GLU A 69 0.53 -14.90 9.89
CA GLU A 69 -0.58 -14.78 8.93
C GLU A 69 -0.79 -13.32 8.48
N CYS A 70 0.01 -12.39 8.99
CA CYS A 70 0.09 -11.02 8.51
C CYS A 70 1.39 -10.77 7.73
N TYR A 71 1.34 -9.78 6.85
CA TYR A 71 2.50 -9.24 6.15
C TYR A 71 2.83 -7.86 6.70
N SER A 72 4.11 -7.48 6.62
CA SER A 72 4.57 -6.15 6.98
C SER A 72 5.54 -5.63 5.92
N ALA A 73 5.39 -4.37 5.56
CA ALA A 73 6.30 -3.67 4.66
C ALA A 73 6.64 -2.30 5.23
N SER A 74 7.90 -1.87 5.10
CA SER A 74 8.30 -0.53 5.53
C SER A 74 7.70 0.53 4.61
N ILE A 75 7.31 1.67 5.16
CA ILE A 75 6.88 2.81 4.35
C ILE A 75 8.12 3.38 3.63
N TYR A 76 8.05 3.44 2.30
CA TYR A 76 9.16 3.87 1.45
C TYR A 76 9.30 5.41 1.45
N THR A 77 10.04 5.93 2.43
CA THR A 77 10.24 7.36 2.65
C THR A 77 11.39 7.94 1.81
N GLN A 78 11.13 8.34 0.56
CA GLN A 78 12.13 9.04 -0.28
C GLN A 78 11.85 10.52 -0.44
N ARG A 79 12.92 11.32 -0.54
CA ARG A 79 12.89 12.79 -0.62
C ARG A 79 12.15 13.37 -1.84
N PHE A 80 12.02 12.60 -2.92
CA PHE A 80 11.35 13.04 -4.14
C PHE A 80 9.84 12.81 -4.10
N LEU A 81 9.35 12.04 -3.12
CA LEU A 81 7.92 11.89 -2.86
C LEU A 81 7.51 12.92 -1.80
N PRO A 82 6.53 13.80 -2.08
CA PRO A 82 6.08 14.80 -1.12
C PRO A 82 5.34 14.19 0.08
N LYS A 83 4.78 12.98 -0.10
CA LYS A 83 4.10 12.16 0.90
C LYS A 83 4.34 10.68 0.58
N TRP A 84 4.13 9.81 1.56
CA TRP A 84 4.27 8.35 1.39
C TRP A 84 2.97 7.60 1.64
N VAL A 85 2.01 8.27 2.28
CA VAL A 85 0.63 7.81 2.49
C VAL A 85 -0.32 8.84 1.88
N TYR A 86 -1.14 8.40 0.93
CA TYR A 86 -2.08 9.23 0.19
C TYR A 86 -3.50 8.76 0.50
N ARG A 87 -4.15 9.47 1.41
CA ARG A 87 -5.50 9.13 1.86
C ARG A 87 -6.55 9.78 0.97
N SER A 88 -7.48 8.98 0.45
CA SER A 88 -8.71 9.45 -0.20
C SER A 88 -9.93 8.90 0.55
N PRO A 89 -11.14 9.41 0.31
CA PRO A 89 -12.34 8.92 0.97
C PRO A 89 -12.68 7.44 0.71
N SER A 90 -12.15 6.85 -0.37
CA SER A 90 -12.48 5.47 -0.78
C SER A 90 -11.30 4.50 -0.73
N HIS A 91 -10.10 5.02 -0.96
CA HIS A 91 -8.90 4.21 -1.01
C HIS A 91 -7.72 4.96 -0.41
N VAL A 92 -6.74 4.22 0.08
CA VAL A 92 -5.45 4.75 0.53
C VAL A 92 -4.35 4.16 -0.34
N LEU A 93 -3.46 5.00 -0.84
CA LEU A 93 -2.22 4.55 -1.46
C LEU A 93 -1.07 4.67 -0.47
N ILE A 94 -0.34 3.59 -0.27
CA ILE A 94 0.83 3.55 0.61
C ILE A 94 2.04 3.12 -0.22
N CYS A 95 3.07 3.96 -0.24
CA CYS A 95 4.36 3.58 -0.82
C CYS A 95 5.02 2.57 0.13
N ILE A 96 5.03 1.29 -0.25
CA ILE A 96 5.58 0.20 0.56
C ILE A 96 6.86 -0.34 -0.06
N ASP A 97 7.85 -0.60 0.78
CA ASP A 97 9.06 -1.37 0.48
C ASP A 97 8.93 -2.72 1.18
N THR A 98 8.80 -3.79 0.39
CA THR A 98 8.66 -5.13 0.95
C THR A 98 9.96 -5.63 1.58
N GLN A 99 11.09 -4.97 1.29
CA GLN A 99 12.45 -5.42 1.65
C GLN A 99 12.82 -6.80 1.09
N ILE A 100 12.01 -7.33 0.16
CA ILE A 100 12.25 -8.59 -0.54
C ILE A 100 12.49 -8.29 -2.01
N ASP A 101 13.64 -8.73 -2.52
CA ASP A 101 14.08 -8.56 -3.91
C ASP A 101 14.08 -7.10 -4.43
N GLY A 102 14.13 -6.14 -3.51
CA GLY A 102 14.10 -4.71 -3.82
C GLY A 102 12.73 -4.17 -4.27
N ASN A 103 11.69 -5.01 -4.22
CA ASN A 103 10.36 -4.67 -4.72
C ASN A 103 9.70 -3.55 -3.91
N LYS A 104 9.13 -2.59 -4.63
CA LYS A 104 8.39 -1.46 -4.09
C LYS A 104 7.07 -1.37 -4.79
N PHE A 105 6.02 -1.13 -4.03
CA PHE A 105 4.67 -1.02 -4.56
C PHE A 105 3.99 0.24 -4.03
N LEU A 106 3.12 0.78 -4.86
CA LEU A 106 2.10 1.71 -4.43
C LEU A 106 0.89 0.86 -4.07
N GLY A 107 0.85 0.43 -2.81
CA GLY A 107 -0.18 -0.46 -2.30
C GLY A 107 -1.52 0.25 -2.25
N VAL A 108 -2.51 -0.30 -2.96
CA VAL A 108 -3.88 0.20 -3.00
C VAL A 108 -4.70 -0.51 -1.94
N PHE A 109 -5.11 0.22 -0.91
CA PHE A 109 -5.93 -0.28 0.18
C PHE A 109 -7.32 0.37 0.17
N ASP A 110 -8.30 -0.32 0.73
CA ASP A 110 -9.63 0.24 0.97
C ASP A 110 -9.63 1.01 2.28
N THR A 111 -10.11 2.25 2.28
CA THR A 111 -10.16 3.09 3.49
C THR A 111 -11.00 2.45 4.59
N ASP A 112 -12.05 1.71 4.25
CA ASP A 112 -12.96 1.08 5.22
C ASP A 112 -12.35 -0.14 5.94
N LYS A 113 -11.17 -0.60 5.47
CA LYS A 113 -10.44 -1.74 6.03
C LYS A 113 -9.25 -1.34 6.91
N GLU A 114 -9.11 -0.05 7.20
CA GLU A 114 -8.10 0.43 8.14
C GLU A 114 -8.44 -0.01 9.58
N VAL A 115 -7.47 -0.62 10.25
CA VAL A 115 -7.60 -1.11 11.63
C VAL A 115 -6.82 -0.19 12.57
N HIS A 116 -7.47 0.19 13.68
CA HIS A 116 -6.89 1.05 14.72
C HIS A 116 -6.87 0.35 16.08
N ASP A 117 -6.31 -0.86 16.12
CA ASP A 117 -6.22 -1.67 17.33
C ASP A 117 -4.83 -1.48 17.99
N GLU A 118 -4.83 -0.96 19.22
CA GLU A 118 -3.60 -0.70 19.99
C GLU A 118 -2.93 -1.97 20.52
N ASP A 119 -3.69 -3.05 20.77
CA ASP A 119 -3.13 -4.33 21.22
C ASP A 119 -2.35 -4.99 20.08
N ILE A 120 -2.88 -4.90 18.85
CA ILE A 120 -2.15 -5.34 17.65
C ILE A 120 -0.89 -4.50 17.49
N LYS A 121 -0.96 -3.16 17.57
CA LYS A 121 0.23 -2.29 17.47
C LYS A 121 1.28 -2.62 18.53
N ALA A 122 0.86 -2.85 19.78
CA ALA A 122 1.77 -3.22 20.87
C ALA A 122 2.51 -4.54 20.59
N SER A 123 1.88 -5.50 19.91
CA SER A 123 2.54 -6.76 19.53
C SER A 123 3.75 -6.57 18.60
N PHE A 124 3.79 -5.48 17.83
CA PHE A 124 4.93 -5.10 16.99
C PHE A 124 5.87 -4.09 17.68
N GLY A 125 5.36 -3.30 18.62
CA GLY A 125 6.14 -2.31 19.37
C GLY A 125 7.18 -2.89 20.35
N GLY A 126 7.11 -4.20 20.66
CA GLY A 126 8.12 -4.90 21.47
C GLY A 126 9.46 -5.14 20.76
N TRP A 127 9.58 -4.78 19.47
CA TRP A 127 10.78 -4.97 18.64
C TRP A 127 11.45 -3.65 18.21
N MET A 128 11.08 -2.52 18.84
CA MET A 128 11.66 -1.20 18.56
C MET A 128 12.61 -0.73 19.65
#